data_AF-A0A533URE1-F1
#
_entry.id   AF-A0A533URE1-F1
#
_cell.length_a   1.000
_cell.length_b   1.000
_cell.length_c   1.000
_cell.angle_alpha   90.00
_cell.angle_beta   90.00
_cell.angle_gamma   90.00
#
_symmetry.space_group_name_H-M   'P 1'
#
loop_
_entity.id
_entity.type
_entity.pdbx_description
1 polymer ?
#
loop_
_entity_poly.entity_id
_entity_poly.type
_entity_poly.pdbx_seq_one_letter_code
_entity_poly.pdbx_strand_id
1 'polypeptide(L)'
;MPEELSERKPQEGFEWQITEKVKETHDTYTYTLLPVSTSHRFNFNIGEFVTLSVLLKRPTSTGGFEEKLVNRAYSIASSPTRDFIDLTIKEEKPYGYINPVTGKSDAFAAYFNQQVKVGDKITLKLNLVKEHFLWKVAAGLEKNVAYWSGANGAQSARSLIQYMEDKKDPHLNLVLFYSNTKLYIDNGNSDIKQGEHQPVDSLNVIYYN
;
A
#
# COMPACT_ATOMS: atom_id res chain seq x y z
N MET A 1 -7.81 35.98 26.71
CA MET A 1 -7.45 35.90 25.27
C MET A 1 -7.64 34.46 24.85
N PRO A 2 -8.45 34.15 23.84
CA PRO A 2 -8.55 32.80 23.32
C PRO A 2 -7.24 32.45 22.59
N GLU A 3 -6.68 31.29 22.89
CA GLU A 3 -5.54 30.73 22.17
C GLU A 3 -5.97 30.45 20.73
N GLU A 4 -5.35 31.15 19.78
CA GLU A 4 -5.45 30.80 18.37
C GLU A 4 -4.84 29.41 18.19
N LEU A 5 -5.71 28.44 17.89
CA LEU A 5 -5.33 27.16 17.33
C LEU A 5 -4.55 27.44 16.05
N SER A 6 -3.23 27.45 16.17
CA SER A 6 -2.29 27.45 15.06
C SER A 6 -2.73 26.40 14.04
N GLU A 7 -3.29 26.88 12.92
CA GLU A 7 -3.54 26.08 11.74
C GLU A 7 -2.21 25.46 11.36
N ARG A 8 -2.04 24.16 11.64
CA ARG A 8 -0.87 23.40 11.18
C ARG A 8 -0.81 23.56 9.67
N LYS A 9 0.13 24.35 9.16
CA LYS A 9 0.45 24.40 7.73
C LYS A 9 0.57 22.96 7.25
N PRO A 10 -0.21 22.52 6.23
CA PRO A 10 -0.06 21.19 5.70
C PRO A 10 1.38 21.09 5.21
N GLN A 11 2.18 20.19 5.80
CA GLN A 11 3.47 19.84 5.21
C GLN A 11 3.21 19.50 3.74
N GLU A 12 3.80 20.29 2.84
CA GLU A 12 3.81 20.01 1.42
C GLU A 12 4.49 18.65 1.23
N GLY A 13 3.87 17.76 0.43
CA GLY A 13 4.49 16.48 0.13
C GLY A 13 5.81 16.68 -0.62
N PHE A 14 6.69 15.70 -0.56
CA PHE A 14 7.97 15.73 -1.26
C PHE A 14 7.92 14.91 -2.54
N GLU A 15 8.78 15.23 -3.51
CA GLU A 15 8.91 14.44 -4.74
C GLU A 15 9.76 13.19 -4.52
N TRP A 16 9.21 12.06 -4.99
CA TRP A 16 9.83 10.74 -5.02
C TRP A 16 9.78 10.18 -6.42
N GLN A 17 10.88 9.55 -6.87
CA GLN A 17 10.98 8.93 -8.18
C GLN A 17 10.71 7.43 -8.07
N ILE A 18 9.92 6.92 -8.99
CA ILE A 18 9.68 5.48 -9.15
C ILE A 18 10.89 4.87 -9.84
N THR A 19 11.60 3.98 -9.16
CA THR A 19 12.78 3.31 -9.70
C THR A 19 12.52 1.88 -10.13
N GLU A 20 11.46 1.26 -9.60
CA GLU A 20 11.08 -0.09 -9.94
C GLU A 20 9.55 -0.26 -9.92
N LYS A 21 9.07 -1.18 -10.75
CA LYS A 21 7.68 -1.61 -10.80
C LYS A 21 7.64 -3.12 -10.97
N VAL A 22 7.29 -3.82 -9.90
CA VAL A 22 7.18 -5.29 -9.87
C VAL A 22 5.71 -5.69 -9.96
N LYS A 23 5.39 -6.63 -10.84
CA LYS A 23 4.06 -7.24 -10.90
C LYS A 23 4.01 -8.42 -9.92
N GLU A 24 3.33 -8.23 -8.80
CA GLU A 24 3.20 -9.25 -7.75
C GLU A 24 2.17 -10.32 -8.12
N THR A 25 1.06 -9.89 -8.71
CA THR A 25 -0.03 -10.77 -9.19
C THR A 25 -0.63 -10.24 -10.48
N HIS A 26 -1.64 -10.92 -11.03
CA HIS A 26 -2.37 -10.45 -12.22
C HIS A 26 -2.97 -9.04 -12.09
N ASP A 27 -3.24 -8.57 -10.87
CA ASP A 27 -3.90 -7.29 -10.58
C ASP A 27 -3.17 -6.43 -9.56
N THR A 28 -1.96 -6.80 -9.12
CA THR A 28 -1.24 -6.09 -8.04
C THR A 28 0.19 -5.76 -8.47
N TYR A 29 0.62 -4.53 -8.21
CA TYR A 29 1.96 -4.05 -8.51
C TYR A 29 2.59 -3.39 -7.29
N THR A 30 3.87 -3.62 -7.07
CA THR A 30 4.68 -2.92 -6.07
C THR A 30 5.60 -1.93 -6.78
N TYR A 31 5.61 -0.70 -6.27
CA TYR A 31 6.45 0.38 -6.77
C TYR A 31 7.51 0.71 -5.74
N THR A 32 8.78 0.64 -6.13
CA THR A 32 9.91 1.09 -5.32
C THR A 32 10.13 2.58 -5.60
N LEU A 33 10.16 3.40 -4.56
CA LEU A 33 10.31 4.84 -4.64
C LEU A 33 11.53 5.32 -3.87
N LEU A 34 12.35 6.13 -4.54
CA LEU A 34 13.47 6.84 -3.92
C LEU A 34 13.19 8.34 -3.84
N PRO A 35 13.65 9.02 -2.77
CA PRO A 35 13.48 10.46 -2.67
C PRO A 35 14.35 11.14 -3.74
N VAL A 36 13.80 12.14 -4.44
CA VAL A 36 14.56 12.87 -5.50
C VAL A 36 15.75 13.64 -4.91
N SER A 37 15.64 14.05 -3.65
CA SER A 37 16.70 14.70 -2.88
C SER A 37 16.78 14.06 -1.49
N THR A 38 17.97 13.99 -0.89
CA THR A 38 18.15 13.48 0.47
C THR A 38 17.30 14.25 1.50
N SER A 39 17.02 15.53 1.24
CA SER A 39 16.15 16.37 2.09
C SER A 39 14.66 16.01 2.00
N HIS A 40 14.25 15.26 0.97
CA HIS A 40 12.87 14.79 0.78
C HIS A 40 12.59 13.48 1.52
N ARG A 41 13.64 12.81 2.01
CA ARG A 41 13.52 11.60 2.79
C ARG A 41 12.87 11.93 4.13
N PHE A 42 11.81 11.21 4.46
CA PHE A 42 11.24 11.20 5.80
C PHE A 42 11.57 9.88 6.50
N ASN A 43 11.75 9.96 7.82
CA ASN A 43 11.80 8.78 8.67
C ASN A 43 10.36 8.37 8.99
N PHE A 44 10.09 7.07 8.95
CA PHE A 44 8.79 6.52 9.28
C PHE A 44 8.93 5.31 10.20
N ASN A 45 7.84 4.89 10.81
CA ASN A 45 7.74 3.69 11.62
C ASN A 45 6.95 2.60 10.89
N ILE A 46 7.16 1.34 11.27
CA ILE A 46 6.32 0.22 10.83
C ILE A 46 4.82 0.55 11.05
N GLY A 47 3.99 0.26 10.06
CA GLY A 47 2.55 0.54 10.11
C GLY A 47 2.14 2.00 9.90
N GLU A 48 3.07 2.88 9.51
CA GLU A 48 2.71 4.20 8.96
C GLU A 48 2.35 4.13 7.47
N PHE A 49 1.73 5.20 6.98
CA PHE A 49 1.23 5.30 5.62
C PHE A 49 1.49 6.69 5.04
N VAL A 50 1.60 6.76 3.71
CA VAL A 50 1.77 8.01 2.97
C VAL A 50 0.51 8.36 2.22
N THR A 51 0.32 9.66 1.98
CA THR A 51 -0.61 10.16 0.98
C THR A 51 0.18 10.31 -0.31
N LEU A 52 -0.20 9.52 -1.32
CA LEU A 52 0.30 9.60 -2.67
C LEU A 52 -0.56 10.58 -3.47
N SER A 53 0.09 11.57 -4.08
CA SER A 53 -0.50 12.61 -4.91
C SER A 53 0.07 12.53 -6.32
N VAL A 54 -0.80 12.37 -7.31
CA VAL A 54 -0.42 12.17 -8.72
C VAL A 54 -1.48 12.73 -9.66
N LEU A 55 -1.05 13.33 -10.77
CA LEU A 55 -1.93 13.74 -11.86
C LEU A 55 -2.33 12.51 -12.68
N LEU A 56 -3.62 12.25 -12.80
CA LEU A 56 -4.14 11.15 -13.61
C LEU A 56 -5.15 11.66 -14.62
N LYS A 57 -5.01 11.21 -15.87
CA LYS A 57 -5.98 11.46 -16.95
C LYS A 57 -7.06 10.38 -16.92
N ARG A 58 -8.29 10.73 -16.57
CA ARG A 58 -9.40 9.77 -16.38
C ARG A 58 -10.61 10.14 -17.24
N PRO A 59 -11.42 9.18 -17.69
CA PRO A 59 -12.62 9.47 -18.46
C PRO A 59 -13.67 10.17 -17.59
N THR A 60 -14.47 11.03 -18.23
CA THR A 60 -15.62 11.71 -17.64
C THR A 60 -16.92 11.01 -18.05
N SER A 61 -18.00 11.30 -17.34
CA SER A 61 -19.36 10.82 -17.68
C SER A 61 -19.86 11.28 -19.06
N THR A 62 -19.23 12.30 -19.63
CA THR A 62 -19.55 12.87 -20.95
C THR A 62 -18.73 12.26 -22.09
N GLY A 63 -17.89 11.25 -21.81
CA GLY A 63 -17.04 10.59 -22.83
C GLY A 63 -15.73 11.30 -23.14
N GLY A 64 -15.42 12.41 -22.44
CA GLY A 64 -14.14 13.11 -22.52
C GLY A 64 -13.10 12.55 -21.53
N PHE A 65 -11.94 13.21 -21.47
CA PHE A 65 -10.92 12.94 -20.46
C PHE A 65 -10.64 14.20 -19.64
N GLU A 66 -10.38 14.01 -18.36
CA GLU A 66 -9.98 15.06 -17.44
C GLU A 66 -8.69 14.65 -16.72
N GLU A 67 -7.72 15.55 -16.68
CA GLU A 67 -6.50 15.39 -15.87
C GLU A 67 -6.69 16.12 -14.56
N LYS A 68 -6.57 15.38 -13.44
CA LYS A 68 -6.72 15.92 -12.10
C LYS A 68 -5.72 15.32 -11.15
N LEU A 69 -5.33 16.12 -10.16
CA LEU A 69 -4.56 15.65 -9.02
C LEU A 69 -5.45 14.74 -8.18
N VAL A 70 -5.00 13.52 -7.93
CA VAL A 70 -5.70 12.55 -7.10
C VAL A 70 -4.82 12.16 -5.93
N ASN A 71 -5.43 12.11 -4.75
CA ASN A 71 -4.78 11.74 -3.50
C ASN A 71 -5.32 10.40 -3.03
N ARG A 72 -4.43 9.49 -2.65
CA ARG A 72 -4.78 8.19 -2.02
C ARG A 72 -3.78 7.84 -0.92
N ALA A 73 -4.28 7.26 0.15
CA ALA A 73 -3.45 6.77 1.24
C ALA A 73 -2.99 5.34 0.95
N TYR A 74 -1.70 5.07 1.15
CA TYR A 74 -1.11 3.75 1.01
C TYR A 74 -0.19 3.46 2.18
N SER A 75 -0.38 2.31 2.83
CA SER A 75 0.56 1.80 3.82
C SER A 75 1.93 1.58 3.19
N ILE A 76 2.99 1.98 3.90
CA ILE A 76 4.35 1.71 3.46
C ILE A 76 4.62 0.22 3.66
N ALA A 77 5.03 -0.46 2.58
CA ALA A 77 5.25 -1.91 2.58
C ALA A 77 6.72 -2.28 2.86
N SER A 78 7.64 -1.33 2.73
CA SER A 78 9.06 -1.53 3.03
C SER A 78 9.36 -1.34 4.52
N SER A 79 10.47 -1.91 4.97
CA SER A 79 11.01 -1.67 6.31
C SER A 79 11.52 -0.23 6.50
N PRO A 80 11.32 0.38 7.70
CA PRO A 80 11.82 1.74 8.00
C PRO A 80 13.34 1.86 8.07
N THR A 81 14.08 0.76 8.01
CA THR A 81 15.55 0.76 7.96
C THR A 81 16.09 1.05 6.56
N ARG A 82 15.23 1.01 5.52
CA ARG A 82 15.63 1.12 4.12
C ARG A 82 15.66 2.57 3.65
N ASP A 83 16.39 2.80 2.55
CA ASP A 83 16.54 4.13 1.93
C ASP A 83 15.45 4.44 0.89
N PHE A 84 14.55 3.48 0.65
CA PHE A 84 13.42 3.56 -0.27
C PHE A 84 12.12 3.22 0.45
N ILE A 85 11.01 3.56 -0.20
CA ILE A 85 9.71 3.03 0.19
C ILE A 85 9.09 2.15 -0.89
N ASP A 86 8.40 1.10 -0.46
CA ASP A 86 7.59 0.27 -1.34
C ASP A 86 6.11 0.60 -1.15
N LEU A 87 5.39 0.85 -2.24
CA LEU A 87 3.95 1.00 -2.26
C LEU A 87 3.32 -0.06 -3.15
N THR A 88 2.49 -0.91 -2.56
CA THR A 88 1.76 -1.96 -3.28
C THR A 88 0.35 -1.50 -3.61
N ILE A 89 0.00 -1.53 -4.90
CA ILE A 89 -1.25 -1.00 -5.44
C ILE A 89 -1.96 -2.09 -6.24
N LYS A 90 -3.11 -2.54 -5.74
CA LYS A 90 -3.99 -3.48 -6.43
C LYS A 90 -5.02 -2.76 -7.27
N GLU A 91 -5.21 -3.22 -8.49
CA GLU A 91 -6.24 -2.78 -9.41
C GLU A 91 -7.60 -3.24 -8.92
N GLU A 92 -8.44 -2.27 -8.55
CA GLU A 92 -9.84 -2.51 -8.27
C GLU A 92 -10.61 -2.52 -9.59
N LYS A 93 -11.15 -3.69 -9.95
CA LYS A 93 -12.05 -3.87 -11.08
C LYS A 93 -13.50 -3.61 -10.64
N PRO A 94 -14.37 -3.12 -11.55
CA PRO A 94 -14.12 -2.92 -12.98
C PRO A 94 -13.53 -1.55 -13.35
N TYR A 95 -12.70 -1.56 -14.40
CA TYR A 95 -12.22 -0.33 -15.06
C TYR A 95 -13.40 0.51 -15.57
N GLY A 96 -13.34 1.82 -15.38
CA GLY A 96 -14.39 2.72 -15.88
C GLY A 96 -15.69 2.69 -15.07
N TYR A 97 -15.73 2.06 -13.88
CA TYR A 97 -16.83 2.27 -12.95
C TYR A 97 -16.90 3.74 -12.53
N ILE A 98 -17.89 4.45 -13.07
CA ILE A 98 -18.22 5.81 -12.65
C ILE A 98 -19.12 5.69 -11.43
N ASN A 99 -18.61 6.12 -10.28
CA ASN A 99 -19.41 6.19 -9.07
C ASN A 99 -20.59 7.15 -9.33
N PRO A 100 -21.85 6.67 -9.24
CA PRO A 100 -23.03 7.45 -9.62
C PRO A 100 -23.27 8.66 -8.70
N VAL A 101 -22.72 8.64 -7.48
CA VAL A 101 -22.83 9.75 -6.51
C VAL A 101 -21.81 10.85 -6.83
N THR A 102 -20.59 10.48 -7.22
CA THR A 102 -19.52 11.46 -7.46
C THR A 102 -19.35 11.82 -8.94
N GLY A 103 -19.97 11.07 -9.85
CA GLY A 103 -19.83 11.20 -11.30
C GLY A 103 -18.42 10.91 -11.82
N LYS A 104 -17.57 10.26 -11.02
CA LYS A 104 -16.14 10.05 -11.29
C LYS A 104 -15.78 8.58 -11.28
N SER A 105 -14.79 8.21 -12.10
CA SER A 105 -14.20 6.89 -12.02
C SER A 105 -13.44 6.70 -10.70
N ASP A 106 -13.85 5.73 -9.88
CA ASP A 106 -13.18 5.41 -8.60
C ASP A 106 -11.93 4.52 -8.79
N ALA A 107 -11.65 4.11 -10.02
CA ALA A 107 -10.55 3.23 -10.37
C ALA A 107 -9.16 3.93 -10.35
N PHE A 108 -8.78 4.60 -9.25
CA PHE A 108 -7.47 5.24 -9.09
C PHE A 108 -6.34 4.27 -9.46
N ALA A 109 -6.35 3.08 -8.84
CA ALA A 109 -5.28 2.09 -8.98
C ALA A 109 -5.11 1.63 -10.42
N ALA A 110 -6.21 1.46 -11.15
CA ALA A 110 -6.17 1.08 -12.56
C ALA A 110 -5.48 2.14 -13.43
N TYR A 111 -5.87 3.40 -13.30
CA TYR A 111 -5.26 4.49 -14.08
C TYR A 111 -3.82 4.74 -13.66
N PHE A 112 -3.54 4.66 -12.36
CA PHE A 112 -2.18 4.71 -11.85
C PHE A 112 -1.32 3.64 -12.52
N ASN A 113 -1.75 2.38 -12.48
CA ASN A 113 -0.98 1.26 -13.01
C ASN A 113 -0.80 1.31 -14.53
N GLN A 114 -1.71 1.95 -15.27
CA GLN A 114 -1.59 2.13 -16.71
C GLN A 114 -0.70 3.33 -17.10
N GLN A 115 -0.80 4.44 -16.37
CA GLN A 115 -0.18 5.72 -16.78
C GLN A 115 1.20 5.90 -16.19
N VAL A 116 1.42 5.41 -14.97
CA VAL A 116 2.66 5.63 -14.22
C VAL A 116 3.69 4.55 -14.54
N LYS A 117 4.92 5.01 -14.78
CA LYS A 117 6.06 4.24 -15.25
C LYS A 117 7.30 4.47 -14.38
N VAL A 118 8.26 3.56 -14.51
CA VAL A 118 9.61 3.75 -13.96
C VAL A 118 10.22 5.02 -14.55
N GLY A 119 10.82 5.84 -13.69
CA GLY A 119 11.38 7.15 -14.01
C GLY A 119 10.44 8.32 -13.66
N ASP A 120 9.13 8.07 -13.53
CA ASP A 120 8.18 9.11 -13.17
C ASP A 120 8.39 9.61 -11.74
N LYS A 121 8.06 10.88 -11.51
CA LYS A 121 8.07 11.51 -10.19
C LYS A 121 6.64 11.65 -9.68
N ILE A 122 6.44 11.30 -8.41
CA ILE A 122 5.16 11.47 -7.71
C ILE A 122 5.39 12.19 -6.39
N THR A 123 4.34 12.83 -5.87
CA THR A 123 4.43 13.53 -4.59
C THR A 123 3.94 12.62 -3.47
N LEU A 124 4.75 12.46 -2.44
CA LEU A 124 4.41 11.70 -1.24
C LEU A 124 4.43 12.59 0.00
N LYS A 125 3.42 12.43 0.84
CA LYS A 125 3.35 13.06 2.16
C LYS A 125 3.21 11.99 3.23
N LEU A 126 4.15 11.94 4.17
CA LEU A 126 4.02 11.08 5.35
C LEU A 126 2.88 11.60 6.24
N ASN A 127 1.96 10.71 6.62
CA ASN A 127 0.87 11.06 7.53
C ASN A 127 1.30 10.72 8.96
N LEU A 128 1.83 11.73 9.66
CA LEU A 128 2.29 11.59 11.04
C LEU A 128 1.07 11.41 11.97
N VAL A 129 0.89 10.18 12.46
CA VAL A 129 -0.15 9.83 13.44
C VAL A 129 0.53 9.24 14.66
N LYS A 130 0.33 9.89 15.83
CA LYS A 130 0.96 9.46 17.09
C LYS A 130 0.70 7.97 17.40
N GLU A 131 -0.54 7.54 17.16
CA GLU A 131 -1.00 6.17 17.36
C GLU A 131 -1.31 5.51 16.02
N HIS A 132 -0.30 5.38 15.16
CA HIS A 132 -0.40 4.67 13.89
C HIS A 132 -0.61 3.15 14.09
N PHE A 133 -0.94 2.41 13.03
CA PHE A 133 -1.49 1.05 13.14
C PHE A 133 -0.65 0.05 13.95
N LEU A 134 0.69 0.15 13.89
CA LEU A 134 1.62 -0.71 14.63
C LEU A 134 2.45 0.05 15.67
N TRP A 135 1.93 1.16 16.22
CA TRP A 135 2.70 2.05 17.09
C TRP A 135 3.28 1.36 18.34
N LYS A 136 2.57 0.39 18.93
CA LYS A 136 3.07 -0.36 20.09
C LYS A 136 4.28 -1.23 19.75
N VAL A 137 4.28 -1.83 18.54
CA VAL A 137 5.41 -2.62 18.04
C VAL A 137 6.58 -1.69 17.72
N ALA A 138 6.31 -0.56 17.07
CA ALA A 138 7.34 0.45 16.76
C ALA A 138 7.98 1.03 18.04
N ALA A 139 7.20 1.23 19.10
CA ALA A 139 7.68 1.67 20.41
C ALA A 139 8.37 0.57 21.23
N GLY A 140 8.40 -0.68 20.73
CA GLY A 140 8.97 -1.83 21.44
C GLY A 140 8.15 -2.32 22.64
N LEU A 141 6.90 -1.87 22.77
CA LEU A 141 5.98 -2.23 23.85
C LEU A 141 5.29 -3.57 23.59
N GLU A 142 5.12 -3.94 22.33
CA GLU A 142 4.52 -5.21 21.93
C GLU A 142 5.51 -6.02 21.09
N LYS A 143 5.71 -7.28 21.46
CA LYS A 143 6.71 -8.17 20.87
C LYS A 143 6.12 -9.47 20.32
N ASN A 144 4.87 -9.81 20.67
CA ASN A 144 4.18 -10.97 20.13
C ASN A 144 2.98 -10.48 19.33
N VAL A 145 3.09 -10.48 18.01
CA VAL A 145 2.10 -9.86 17.12
C VAL A 145 1.25 -10.94 16.47
N ALA A 146 -0.06 -10.91 16.70
CA ALA A 146 -1.03 -11.62 15.88
C ALA A 146 -1.61 -10.63 14.86
N TYR A 147 -1.36 -10.85 13.57
CA TYR A 147 -1.77 -9.94 12.50
C TYR A 147 -2.83 -10.60 11.62
N TRP A 148 -4.01 -9.99 11.52
CA TRP A 148 -5.07 -10.46 10.64
C TRP A 148 -5.18 -9.58 9.39
N SER A 149 -5.17 -10.20 8.21
CA SER A 149 -5.11 -9.46 6.96
C SER A 149 -5.95 -10.08 5.85
N GLY A 150 -6.62 -9.21 5.08
CA GLY A 150 -7.25 -9.55 3.81
C GLY A 150 -6.59 -8.80 2.66
N ALA A 151 -6.12 -9.54 1.64
CA ALA A 151 -5.54 -8.98 0.41
C ALA A 151 -4.54 -7.81 0.66
N ASN A 152 -4.88 -6.58 0.28
CA ASN A 152 -4.00 -5.43 0.42
C ASN A 152 -3.73 -5.00 1.86
N GLY A 153 -4.52 -5.47 2.83
CA GLY A 153 -4.25 -5.21 4.24
C GLY A 153 -2.88 -5.72 4.68
N ALA A 154 -2.21 -6.58 3.90
CA ALA A 154 -0.96 -7.21 4.29
C ALA A 154 0.27 -6.30 4.19
N GLN A 155 0.15 -5.07 3.67
CA GLN A 155 1.32 -4.22 3.43
C GLN A 155 2.05 -3.81 4.73
N SER A 156 1.32 -3.49 5.80
CA SER A 156 1.98 -3.20 7.08
C SER A 156 2.59 -4.46 7.71
N ALA A 157 2.03 -5.65 7.44
CA ALA A 157 2.65 -6.91 7.83
C ALA A 157 3.94 -7.18 7.03
N ARG A 158 3.95 -6.90 5.72
CA ARG A 158 5.17 -6.98 4.88
C ARG A 158 6.28 -6.08 5.41
N SER A 159 5.94 -4.83 5.78
CA SER A 159 6.89 -3.89 6.39
C SER A 159 7.46 -4.44 7.71
N LEU A 160 6.61 -5.03 8.56
CA LEU A 160 7.04 -5.67 9.81
C LEU A 160 7.95 -6.88 9.56
N ILE A 161 7.62 -7.76 8.60
CA ILE A 161 8.45 -8.92 8.25
C ILE A 161 9.85 -8.48 7.80
N GLN A 162 9.92 -7.51 6.89
CA GLN A 162 11.22 -6.97 6.45
C GLN A 162 11.98 -6.33 7.62
N TYR A 163 11.28 -5.63 8.51
CA TYR A 163 11.89 -5.03 9.69
C TYR A 163 12.46 -6.10 10.65
N MET A 164 11.74 -7.20 10.84
CA MET A 164 12.22 -8.35 11.62
C MET A 164 13.48 -8.96 10.99
N GLU A 165 13.51 -9.16 9.67
CA GLU A 165 14.68 -9.64 8.93
C GLU A 165 15.89 -8.72 9.06
N ASP A 166 15.66 -7.41 8.98
CA ASP A 166 16.72 -6.40 9.07
C ASP A 166 17.30 -6.29 10.48
N LYS A 167 16.46 -6.38 11.52
CA LYS A 167 16.87 -6.25 12.93
C LYS A 167 17.39 -7.54 13.54
N LYS A 168 16.90 -8.69 13.06
CA LYS A 168 17.19 -10.01 13.63
C LYS A 168 16.96 -10.05 15.14
N ASP A 169 15.89 -9.40 15.61
CA ASP A 169 15.50 -9.40 17.03
C ASP A 169 14.82 -10.73 17.35
N PRO A 170 15.46 -11.65 18.09
CA PRO A 170 14.92 -12.99 18.36
C PRO A 170 13.72 -12.97 19.32
N HIS A 171 13.33 -11.80 19.83
CA HIS A 171 12.21 -11.63 20.75
C HIS A 171 10.97 -11.05 20.08
N LEU A 172 11.04 -10.65 18.81
CA LEU A 172 9.89 -10.16 18.06
C LEU A 172 9.29 -11.30 17.24
N ASN A 173 8.08 -11.71 17.60
CA ASN A 173 7.36 -12.81 16.95
C ASN A 173 6.14 -12.28 16.19
N LEU A 174 5.85 -12.86 15.03
CA LEU A 174 4.68 -12.54 14.22
C LEU A 174 3.94 -13.83 13.81
N VAL A 175 2.65 -13.88 14.11
CA VAL A 175 1.69 -14.82 13.54
C VAL A 175 0.80 -14.07 12.57
N LEU A 176 0.94 -14.36 11.27
CA LEU A 176 0.17 -13.73 10.20
C LEU A 176 -0.97 -14.64 9.75
N PHE A 177 -2.19 -14.16 9.91
CA PHE A 177 -3.41 -14.74 9.37
C PHE A 177 -3.76 -13.99 8.08
N TYR A 178 -3.55 -14.63 6.93
CA TYR A 178 -3.72 -14.00 5.62
C TYR A 178 -4.82 -14.68 4.81
N SER A 179 -5.79 -13.89 4.36
CA SER A 179 -6.87 -14.33 3.47
C SER A 179 -6.84 -13.58 2.15
N ASN A 180 -7.07 -14.29 1.04
CA ASN A 180 -7.23 -13.71 -0.29
C ASN A 180 -8.10 -14.63 -1.16
N THR A 181 -8.91 -14.04 -2.05
CA THR A 181 -9.92 -14.75 -2.87
C THR A 181 -9.32 -15.63 -3.97
N LYS A 182 -8.00 -15.54 -4.22
CA LYS A 182 -7.26 -16.33 -5.20
C LYS A 182 -5.85 -16.63 -4.71
N LEU A 183 -5.72 -17.48 -3.69
CA LEU A 183 -4.44 -18.12 -3.41
C LEU A 183 -4.34 -19.34 -4.32
N TYR A 184 -3.59 -19.20 -5.41
CA TYR A 184 -3.27 -20.33 -6.27
C TYR A 184 -2.33 -21.24 -5.48
N ILE A 185 -2.83 -22.37 -5.02
CA ILE A 185 -1.97 -23.45 -4.52
C ILE A 185 -1.38 -24.08 -5.78
N ASP A 186 -0.09 -23.92 -5.99
CA ASP A 186 0.64 -24.60 -7.06
C ASP A 186 0.80 -26.08 -6.69
N ASN A 187 -0.31 -26.81 -6.67
CA ASN A 187 -0.32 -28.26 -6.56
C ASN A 187 -0.37 -28.82 -7.98
N GLY A 188 0.76 -29.37 -8.41
CA GLY A 188 0.84 -30.14 -9.65
C GLY A 188 -0.25 -31.21 -9.72
N ASN A 189 -0.79 -31.38 -10.93
CA ASN A 189 -1.82 -32.33 -11.35
C ASN A 189 -3.21 -32.17 -10.71
N SER A 190 -4.18 -31.72 -11.51
CA SER A 190 -5.19 -32.60 -12.12
C SER A 190 -6.38 -31.82 -12.70
N ASP A 191 -6.91 -32.35 -13.79
CA ASP A 191 -8.20 -32.00 -14.40
C ASP A 191 -9.32 -31.88 -13.36
N ILE A 192 -9.86 -30.67 -13.14
CA ILE A 192 -11.12 -30.51 -12.41
C ILE A 192 -12.05 -29.56 -13.18
N LYS A 193 -13.25 -30.08 -13.48
CA LYS A 193 -14.30 -29.50 -14.32
C LYS A 193 -14.78 -28.15 -13.79
N GLN A 194 -14.94 -27.19 -14.69
CA GLN A 194 -15.65 -25.93 -14.47
C GLN A 194 -17.13 -26.22 -14.18
N GLY A 195 -17.61 -25.97 -12.96
CA GLY A 195 -19.04 -26.13 -12.68
C GLY A 195 -19.52 -25.96 -11.24
N GLU A 196 -18.66 -25.98 -10.23
CA GLU A 196 -19.11 -25.86 -8.83
C GLU A 196 -18.57 -24.60 -8.16
N HIS A 197 -19.44 -23.93 -7.41
CA HIS A 197 -19.15 -22.80 -6.55
C HIS A 197 -18.07 -23.21 -5.53
N GLN A 198 -16.80 -22.89 -5.81
CA GLN A 198 -15.74 -23.09 -4.83
C GLN A 198 -15.67 -21.85 -3.92
N PRO A 199 -15.88 -21.98 -2.60
CA PRO A 199 -15.51 -20.93 -1.68
C PRO A 199 -13.98 -20.92 -1.59
N VAL A 200 -13.31 -20.07 -2.37
CA VAL A 200 -11.86 -19.87 -2.25
C VAL A 200 -11.61 -18.83 -1.17
N ASP A 201 -11.94 -19.18 0.07
CA ASP A 201 -11.56 -18.45 1.28
C ASP A 201 -10.46 -19.26 2.00
N SER A 202 -9.29 -19.39 1.39
CA SER A 202 -8.14 -20.01 2.05
C SER A 202 -7.52 -19.02 3.04
N LEU A 203 -7.68 -19.30 4.34
CA LEU A 203 -6.93 -18.64 5.40
C LEU A 203 -5.58 -19.33 5.56
N ASN A 204 -4.49 -18.62 5.31
CA ASN A 204 -3.14 -19.09 5.59
C ASN A 204 -2.67 -18.54 6.94
N VAL A 205 -2.05 -19.41 7.74
CA VAL A 205 -1.36 -19.03 8.97
C VAL A 205 0.14 -19.17 8.74
N ILE A 206 0.87 -18.06 8.83
CA ILE A 206 2.32 -18.02 8.62
C ILE A 206 2.98 -17.56 9.92
N TYR A 207 4.00 -18.31 10.35
CA TYR A 207 4.75 -18.03 11.57
C TYR A 207 6.12 -17.44 11.22
N TYR A 208 6.47 -16.32 11.83
CA TYR A 208 7.77 -15.66 11.71
C TYR A 208 8.35 -15.44 13.12
N ASN A 209 9.59 -15.91 13.30
CA ASN A 209 10.40 -15.79 14.52
C ASN A 209 11.75 -15.17 14.19
#